data_AF-A0A2N3WDT1-F1
#
_entry.id   AF-A0A2N3WDT1-F1
#
_cell.length_a   1.000
_cell.length_b   1.000
_cell.length_c   1.000
_cell.angle_alpha   90.00
_cell.angle_beta   90.00
_cell.angle_gamma   90.00
#
_symmetry.space_group_name_H-M   'P 1'
#
loop_
_entity.id
_entity.type
_entity.pdbx_description
1 polymer ?
#
loop_
_entity_poly.entity_id
_entity_poly.type
_entity_poly.pdbx_seq_one_letter_code
_entity_poly.pdbx_strand_id
1 'polypeptide(L)'
;MGNGQSSSSSQPVDGRAGYVDPEEQARRDRQDKQFGEAMNSNGTRIYQQRAAEDAKVNAAAAGGGFKMDIAAMRKLQPKWQEIADKLDGMIQTASQLKVVPPPADDPASTLQKKAADGHADAYVASLQQQRDYAQGYADKLKDAISKYENQDHANTNSLRKQG
;
A
#
# COMPACT_ATOMS: atom_id res chain seq x y z
N MET A 1 1.61 -19.60 -43.15
CA MET A 1 1.81 -19.10 -44.54
C MET A 1 0.56 -18.31 -44.88
N GLY A 2 0.53 -17.06 -45.30
CA GLY A 2 1.52 -16.06 -45.69
C GLY A 2 0.70 -14.90 -46.29
N ASN A 3 1.09 -13.67 -45.99
CA ASN A 3 0.46 -12.42 -46.42
C ASN A 3 0.43 -12.23 -47.95
N GLY A 4 -0.39 -11.27 -48.40
CA GLY A 4 -0.14 -10.50 -49.63
C GLY A 4 -1.45 -10.00 -50.27
N GLN A 5 -1.99 -8.85 -49.87
CA GLN A 5 -1.66 -7.49 -50.33
C GLN A 5 -1.94 -7.23 -51.82
N SER A 6 -2.67 -6.12 -52.07
CA SER A 6 -2.54 -5.16 -53.18
C SER A 6 -3.89 -4.46 -53.40
N SER A 7 -4.07 -3.15 -53.49
CA SER A 7 -3.15 -2.02 -53.53
C SER A 7 -3.91 -0.71 -53.24
N SER A 8 -3.20 0.22 -52.62
CA SER A 8 -3.22 1.68 -52.78
C SER A 8 -4.41 2.39 -53.44
N SER A 9 -5.07 3.22 -52.62
CA SER A 9 -5.31 4.67 -52.82
C SER A 9 -5.51 5.21 -54.24
N SER A 10 -6.68 5.79 -54.48
CA SER A 10 -6.89 6.93 -55.40
C SER A 10 -8.20 7.67 -55.03
N GLN A 11 -8.13 8.61 -54.10
CA GLN A 11 -8.85 9.90 -54.28
C GLN A 11 -8.05 10.73 -55.32
N PRO A 12 -8.56 11.81 -55.94
CA PRO A 12 -9.66 12.72 -55.56
C PRO A 12 -10.64 12.96 -56.76
N VAL A 13 -11.69 13.79 -56.76
CA VAL A 13 -11.68 15.27 -56.83
C VAL A 13 -13.06 15.87 -56.46
N ASP A 14 -13.01 16.83 -55.54
CA ASP A 14 -13.76 18.09 -55.39
C ASP A 14 -15.19 18.29 -55.93
N GLY A 15 -16.05 18.79 -55.04
CA GLY A 15 -17.25 19.52 -55.45
C GLY A 15 -18.21 19.93 -54.33
N ARG A 16 -17.88 21.03 -53.63
CA ARG A 16 -18.74 21.88 -52.77
C ARG A 16 -19.02 21.47 -51.33
N ALA A 17 -18.46 22.31 -50.45
CA ALA A 17 -18.93 22.59 -49.12
C ALA A 17 -20.44 22.99 -49.10
N GLY A 18 -21.17 22.44 -48.13
CA GLY A 18 -21.95 23.32 -47.25
C GLY A 18 -23.45 23.46 -47.46
N TYR A 19 -24.17 22.49 -48.05
CA TYR A 19 -25.62 22.39 -47.84
C TYR A 19 -26.04 20.93 -47.67
N VAL A 20 -26.38 20.56 -46.43
CA VAL A 20 -27.23 19.41 -46.14
C VAL A 20 -28.66 19.88 -46.39
N ASP A 21 -29.44 19.11 -47.15
CA ASP A 21 -30.84 19.44 -47.43
C ASP A 21 -31.61 19.58 -46.09
N PRO A 22 -32.49 20.59 -45.88
CA PRO A 22 -33.16 20.79 -44.59
C PRO A 22 -33.94 19.56 -44.09
N GLU A 23 -34.46 18.74 -45.00
CA GLU A 23 -35.11 17.47 -44.65
C GLU A 23 -34.12 16.42 -44.16
N GLU A 24 -32.90 16.38 -44.71
CA GLU A 24 -31.86 15.43 -44.32
C GLU A 24 -31.26 15.82 -42.96
N GLN A 25 -31.16 17.13 -42.67
CA GLN A 25 -30.71 17.66 -41.38
C GLN A 25 -31.74 17.39 -40.28
N ALA A 26 -33.04 17.59 -40.54
CA ALA A 26 -34.11 17.25 -39.60
C ALA A 26 -34.25 15.74 -39.35
N ARG A 27 -33.75 14.89 -40.27
CA ARG A 27 -33.71 13.44 -40.08
C ARG A 27 -32.54 13.02 -39.19
N ARG A 28 -31.36 13.64 -39.38
CA ARG A 28 -30.19 13.43 -38.52
C ARG A 28 -30.43 13.93 -37.09
N ASP A 29 -31.03 15.12 -36.93
CA ASP A 29 -31.38 15.65 -35.60
C ASP A 29 -32.38 14.78 -34.84
N ARG A 30 -33.34 14.15 -35.54
CA ARG A 30 -34.26 13.20 -34.91
C ARG A 30 -33.55 11.90 -34.52
N GLN A 31 -32.60 11.45 -35.32
CA GLN A 31 -31.81 10.26 -35.04
C GLN A 31 -30.87 10.51 -33.84
N ASP A 32 -30.18 11.66 -33.81
CA ASP A 32 -29.30 12.07 -32.71
C ASP A 32 -30.06 12.29 -31.40
N LYS A 33 -31.29 12.83 -31.44
CA LYS A 33 -32.15 12.92 -30.25
C LYS A 33 -32.58 11.53 -29.74
N GLN A 34 -32.93 10.61 -30.63
CA GLN A 34 -33.28 9.23 -30.25
C GLN A 34 -32.07 8.46 -29.69
N PHE A 35 -30.88 8.66 -30.24
CA PHE A 35 -29.63 8.08 -29.72
C PHE A 35 -29.20 8.70 -28.38
N GLY A 36 -29.35 10.03 -28.22
CA GLY A 36 -29.05 10.74 -26.98
C GLY A 36 -29.98 10.36 -25.82
N GLU A 37 -31.28 10.16 -26.08
CA GLU A 37 -32.26 9.74 -25.07
C GLU A 37 -32.10 8.26 -24.66
N ALA A 38 -31.76 7.37 -25.61
CA ALA A 38 -31.47 5.96 -25.32
C ALA A 38 -30.16 5.77 -24.54
N MET A 39 -29.15 6.61 -24.78
CA MET A 39 -27.91 6.63 -23.97
C MET A 39 -28.11 7.26 -22.58
N ASN A 40 -29.04 8.20 -22.42
CA ASN A 40 -29.32 8.82 -21.13
C ASN A 40 -30.00 7.84 -20.15
N SER A 41 -30.97 7.05 -20.62
CA SER A 41 -31.74 6.10 -19.78
C SER A 41 -30.95 4.86 -19.35
N ASN A 42 -30.10 4.30 -20.23
CA ASN A 42 -29.20 3.21 -19.86
C ASN A 42 -27.98 3.70 -19.06
N GLY A 43 -27.48 4.91 -19.36
CA GLY A 43 -26.42 5.54 -18.58
C GLY A 43 -26.85 5.79 -17.13
N THR A 44 -28.01 6.40 -16.90
CA THR A 44 -28.51 6.67 -15.53
C THR A 44 -28.76 5.41 -14.72
N ARG A 45 -29.27 4.32 -15.33
CA ARG A 45 -29.38 3.02 -14.63
C ARG A 45 -28.03 2.44 -14.24
N ILE A 46 -27.02 2.51 -15.11
CA ILE A 46 -25.67 2.02 -14.80
C ILE A 46 -25.01 2.86 -13.71
N TYR A 47 -25.20 4.19 -13.70
CA TYR A 47 -24.72 5.05 -12.62
C TYR A 47 -25.44 4.79 -11.29
N GLN A 48 -26.76 4.58 -11.30
CA GLN A 48 -27.52 4.23 -10.10
C GLN A 48 -27.18 2.84 -9.55
N GLN A 49 -26.96 1.86 -10.44
CA GLN A 49 -26.50 0.52 -10.05
C GLN A 49 -25.10 0.56 -9.44
N ARG A 50 -24.15 1.30 -10.05
CA ARG A 50 -22.82 1.50 -9.45
C ARG A 50 -22.88 2.22 -8.12
N ALA A 51 -23.69 3.27 -8.00
CA ALA A 51 -23.85 3.98 -6.72
C ALA A 51 -24.44 3.06 -5.63
N ALA A 52 -25.35 2.16 -5.99
CA ALA A 52 -25.92 1.18 -5.05
C ALA A 52 -24.93 0.05 -4.71
N GLU A 53 -24.11 -0.39 -5.66
CA GLU A 53 -23.04 -1.37 -5.43
C GLU A 53 -21.93 -0.77 -4.57
N ASP A 54 -21.49 0.45 -4.86
CA ASP A 54 -20.51 1.20 -4.05
C ASP A 54 -21.07 1.47 -2.65
N ALA A 55 -22.35 1.80 -2.52
CA ALA A 55 -23.00 1.93 -1.21
C ALA A 55 -23.04 0.60 -0.45
N LYS A 56 -23.27 -0.53 -1.13
CA LYS A 56 -23.23 -1.87 -0.51
C LYS A 56 -21.82 -2.28 -0.12
N VAL A 57 -20.81 -1.99 -0.95
CA VAL A 57 -19.40 -2.27 -0.65
C VAL A 57 -18.92 -1.39 0.49
N ASN A 58 -19.26 -0.10 0.50
CA ASN A 58 -18.97 0.80 1.61
C ASN A 58 -19.73 0.40 2.88
N ALA A 59 -20.96 -0.07 2.78
CA ALA A 59 -21.71 -0.60 3.92
C ALA A 59 -21.14 -1.93 4.44
N ALA A 60 -20.64 -2.81 3.57
CA ALA A 60 -19.95 -4.03 3.96
C ALA A 60 -18.60 -3.73 4.62
N ALA A 61 -17.87 -2.73 4.12
CA ALA A 61 -16.66 -2.20 4.76
C ALA A 61 -16.96 -1.52 6.11
N ALA A 62 -18.13 -0.88 6.25
CA ALA A 62 -18.59 -0.29 7.52
C ALA A 62 -19.14 -1.32 8.53
N GLY A 63 -19.61 -2.48 8.07
CA GLY A 63 -20.20 -3.53 8.91
C GLY A 63 -19.22 -4.60 9.41
N GLY A 64 -18.09 -4.78 8.72
CA GLY A 64 -17.02 -5.70 9.11
C GLY A 64 -16.00 -5.05 10.03
N GLY A 65 -16.40 -4.68 11.25
CA GLY A 65 -15.49 -4.04 12.20
C GLY A 65 -14.37 -4.97 12.63
N PHE A 66 -13.14 -4.75 12.15
CA PHE A 66 -11.94 -5.28 12.80
C PHE A 66 -11.91 -4.73 14.24
N LYS A 67 -12.25 -5.55 15.22
CA LYS A 67 -12.10 -5.19 16.62
C LYS A 67 -10.62 -5.24 16.96
N MET A 68 -9.99 -4.08 16.95
CA MET A 68 -8.61 -3.93 17.39
C MET A 68 -8.53 -4.29 18.88
N ASP A 69 -7.91 -5.43 19.21
CA ASP A 69 -7.76 -5.90 20.60
C ASP A 69 -6.66 -5.10 21.30
N ILE A 70 -7.06 -3.98 21.90
CA ILE A 70 -6.16 -3.10 22.67
C ILE A 70 -5.52 -3.84 23.84
N ALA A 71 -6.23 -4.78 24.47
CA ALA A 71 -5.69 -5.54 25.59
C ALA A 71 -4.56 -6.47 25.13
N ALA A 72 -4.69 -7.11 23.97
CA ALA A 72 -3.61 -7.87 23.36
C ALA A 72 -2.43 -6.97 22.98
N MET A 73 -2.68 -5.80 22.37
CA MET A 73 -1.60 -4.86 22.01
C MET A 73 -0.84 -4.35 23.24
N ARG A 74 -1.54 -3.96 24.31
CA ARG A 74 -0.91 -3.54 25.59
C ARG A 74 -0.09 -4.65 26.24
N LYS A 75 -0.46 -5.92 26.04
CA LYS A 75 0.34 -7.07 26.52
C LYS A 75 1.56 -7.35 25.65
N LEU A 76 1.48 -7.09 24.34
CA LEU A 76 2.55 -7.41 23.39
C LEU A 76 3.60 -6.30 23.28
N GLN A 77 3.19 -5.03 23.39
CA GLN A 77 4.10 -3.89 23.28
C GLN A 77 5.31 -3.98 24.23
N PRO A 78 5.16 -4.23 25.55
CA PRO A 78 6.31 -4.30 26.44
C PRO A 78 7.19 -5.51 26.17
N LYS A 79 6.63 -6.61 25.64
CA LYS A 79 7.41 -7.80 25.28
C LYS A 79 8.32 -7.54 24.08
N TRP A 80 7.80 -6.83 23.07
CA TRP A 80 8.62 -6.42 21.92
C TRP A 80 9.71 -5.43 22.33
N GLN A 81 9.39 -4.50 23.24
CA GLN A 81 10.40 -3.60 23.80
C GLN A 81 11.48 -4.37 24.56
N GLU A 82 11.10 -5.32 25.41
CA GLU A 82 12.05 -6.15 26.17
C GLU A 82 12.97 -6.97 25.23
N ILE A 83 12.45 -7.45 24.10
CA ILE A 83 13.27 -8.12 23.08
C ILE A 83 14.28 -7.13 22.48
N ALA A 84 13.85 -5.93 22.10
CA ALA A 84 14.75 -4.90 21.58
C ALA A 84 15.86 -4.53 22.59
N ASP A 85 15.50 -4.36 23.86
CA ASP A 85 16.43 -4.02 24.94
C ASP A 85 17.47 -5.13 25.16
N LYS A 86 17.04 -6.41 25.12
CA LYS A 86 17.96 -7.55 25.22
C LYS A 86 18.91 -7.62 24.03
N LEU A 87 18.41 -7.35 22.82
CA LEU A 87 19.23 -7.32 21.62
C LEU A 87 20.25 -6.17 21.66
N ASP A 88 19.88 -5.00 22.18
CA ASP A 88 20.82 -3.90 22.42
C ASP A 88 21.97 -4.32 23.37
N GLY A 89 21.65 -5.02 24.46
CA GLY A 89 22.68 -5.59 25.35
C GLY A 89 23.58 -6.63 24.66
N MET A 90 23.01 -7.46 23.78
CA MET A 90 23.78 -8.43 22.98
C MET A 90 24.70 -7.73 21.97
N ILE A 91 24.26 -6.66 21.32
CA ILE A 91 25.07 -5.86 20.39
C ILE A 91 26.29 -5.27 21.12
N GLN A 92 26.07 -4.70 22.31
CA GLN A 92 27.15 -4.16 23.14
C GLN A 92 28.20 -5.23 23.49
N THR A 93 27.74 -6.42 23.88
CA THR A 93 28.64 -7.53 24.23
C THR A 93 29.36 -8.09 22.99
N ALA A 94 28.64 -8.23 21.87
CA ALA A 94 29.17 -8.76 20.62
C ALA A 94 30.26 -7.86 20.01
N SER A 95 30.22 -6.56 20.27
CA SER A 95 31.28 -5.62 19.84
C SER A 95 32.67 -6.00 20.36
N GLN A 96 32.74 -6.73 21.47
CA GLN A 96 34.00 -7.18 22.07
C GLN A 96 34.63 -8.39 21.35
N LEU A 97 33.89 -9.09 20.49
CA LEU A 97 34.39 -10.29 19.79
C LEU A 97 35.58 -9.99 18.88
N LYS A 98 35.71 -8.75 18.40
CA LYS A 98 36.81 -8.33 17.51
C LYS A 98 38.11 -8.00 18.23
N VAL A 99 38.09 -7.91 19.57
CA VAL A 99 39.24 -7.45 20.36
C VAL A 99 40.34 -8.52 20.46
N VAL A 100 40.02 -9.80 20.20
CA VAL A 100 40.97 -10.90 20.35
C VAL A 100 42.04 -10.86 19.26
N PRO A 101 43.34 -10.77 19.59
CA PRO A 101 44.42 -10.81 18.61
C PRO A 101 44.57 -12.20 17.98
N PRO A 102 45.26 -12.33 16.82
CA PRO A 102 45.61 -13.63 16.28
C PRO A 102 46.46 -14.43 17.28
N PRO A 103 46.35 -15.77 17.33
CA PRO A 103 47.08 -16.59 18.30
C PRO A 103 48.59 -16.69 18.02
N ALA A 104 49.03 -16.40 16.80
CA ALA A 104 50.44 -16.34 16.41
C ALA A 104 50.65 -15.42 15.19
N ASP A 105 51.91 -15.04 14.94
CA ASP A 105 52.34 -14.16 13.84
C ASP A 105 52.55 -14.90 12.51
N ASP A 106 51.78 -15.97 12.27
CA ASP A 106 51.82 -16.73 11.02
C ASP A 106 50.64 -16.37 10.08
N PRO A 107 50.78 -16.62 8.76
CA PRO A 107 49.73 -16.32 7.80
C PRO A 107 48.40 -17.02 8.08
N ALA A 108 48.41 -18.25 8.62
CA ALA A 108 47.18 -18.99 8.89
C ALA A 108 46.43 -18.41 10.09
N SER A 109 47.14 -18.05 11.16
CA SER A 109 46.58 -17.34 12.32
C SER A 109 45.95 -16.00 11.93
N THR A 110 46.62 -15.23 11.05
CA THR A 110 46.09 -13.97 10.51
C THR A 110 44.82 -14.18 9.68
N LEU A 111 44.81 -15.21 8.83
CA LEU A 111 43.64 -15.55 8.01
C LEU A 111 42.44 -15.97 8.85
N GLN A 112 42.65 -16.80 9.87
CA GLN A 112 41.61 -17.22 10.80
C GLN A 112 41.05 -16.04 11.59
N LYS A 113 41.91 -15.15 12.07
CA LYS A 113 41.49 -13.90 12.73
C LYS A 113 40.61 -13.05 11.82
N LYS A 114 41.00 -12.87 10.55
CA LYS A 114 40.19 -12.12 9.58
C LYS A 114 38.81 -12.77 9.35
N ALA A 115 38.75 -14.10 9.27
CA ALA A 115 37.48 -14.81 9.16
C ALA A 115 36.61 -14.63 10.41
N ALA A 116 37.20 -14.75 11.61
CA ALA A 116 36.52 -14.53 12.88
C ALA A 116 35.95 -13.10 12.99
N ASP A 117 36.71 -12.09 12.57
CA ASP A 117 36.24 -10.70 12.54
C ASP A 117 35.09 -10.51 11.56
N GLY A 118 35.16 -11.13 10.38
CA GLY A 118 34.05 -11.11 9.41
C GLY A 118 32.79 -11.76 9.97
N HIS A 119 32.91 -12.86 10.72
CA HIS A 119 31.79 -13.49 11.41
C HIS A 119 31.23 -12.61 12.53
N ALA A 120 32.10 -11.94 13.31
CA ALA A 120 31.67 -11.01 14.34
C ALA A 120 30.88 -9.83 13.74
N ASP A 121 31.36 -9.26 12.63
CA ASP A 121 30.67 -8.17 11.92
C ASP A 121 29.29 -8.61 11.41
N ALA A 122 29.22 -9.80 10.79
CA ALA A 122 27.95 -10.36 10.30
C ALA A 122 26.97 -10.63 11.45
N TYR A 123 27.45 -11.12 12.59
CA TYR A 123 26.64 -11.37 13.77
C TYR A 123 26.08 -10.07 14.35
N VAL A 124 26.92 -9.04 14.55
CA VAL A 124 26.49 -7.72 15.02
C VAL A 124 25.46 -7.11 14.08
N ALA A 125 25.68 -7.18 12.76
CA ALA A 125 24.72 -6.68 11.77
C ALA A 125 23.37 -7.40 11.87
N SER A 126 23.37 -8.72 12.07
CA SER A 126 22.12 -9.49 12.25
C SER A 126 21.38 -9.07 13.53
N LEU A 127 22.09 -8.88 14.64
CA LEU A 127 21.49 -8.41 15.88
C LEU A 127 20.85 -7.03 15.71
N GLN A 128 21.53 -6.10 15.02
CA GLN A 128 20.99 -4.77 14.74
C GLN A 128 19.68 -4.85 13.95
N GLN A 129 19.62 -5.68 12.91
CA GLN A 129 18.39 -5.88 12.13
C GLN A 129 17.24 -6.43 12.98
N GLN A 130 17.53 -7.41 13.84
CA GLN A 130 16.52 -7.98 14.75
C GLN A 130 16.03 -6.95 15.76
N ARG A 131 16.94 -6.13 16.28
CA ARG A 131 16.65 -5.08 17.25
C ARG A 131 15.76 -4.02 16.62
N ASP A 132 16.10 -3.55 15.43
CA ASP A 132 15.33 -2.52 14.72
C ASP A 132 13.94 -3.02 14.34
N TYR A 133 13.82 -4.31 13.98
CA TYR A 133 12.53 -4.94 13.75
C TYR A 133 11.68 -4.99 15.02
N ALA A 134 12.25 -5.43 16.15
CA ALA A 134 11.55 -5.52 17.42
C ALA A 134 11.11 -4.14 17.93
N GLN A 135 12.01 -3.15 17.89
CA GLN A 135 11.72 -1.77 18.26
C GLN A 135 10.61 -1.18 17.38
N GLY A 136 10.72 -1.33 16.06
CA GLY A 136 9.72 -0.83 15.14
C GLY A 136 8.33 -1.46 15.34
N TYR A 137 8.27 -2.71 15.80
CA TYR A 137 7.00 -3.35 16.16
C TYR A 137 6.43 -2.79 17.48
N ALA A 138 7.28 -2.61 18.50
CA ALA A 138 6.89 -1.99 19.76
C ALA A 138 6.35 -0.56 19.56
N ASP A 139 7.01 0.23 18.70
CA ASP A 139 6.61 1.61 18.38
C ASP A 139 5.25 1.64 17.67
N LYS A 140 5.04 0.77 16.67
CA LYS A 140 3.75 0.67 15.97
C LYS A 140 2.60 0.29 16.92
N LEU A 141 2.85 -0.63 17.86
CA LEU A 141 1.85 -0.99 18.87
C LEU A 141 1.55 0.20 19.79
N LYS A 142 2.57 0.92 20.24
CA LYS A 142 2.43 2.12 21.07
C LYS A 142 1.60 3.19 20.35
N ASP A 143 1.90 3.43 19.07
CA ASP A 143 1.16 4.40 18.23
C ASP A 143 -0.30 3.98 18.04
N ALA A 144 -0.55 2.69 17.77
CA ALA A 144 -1.91 2.16 17.61
C ALA A 144 -2.74 2.30 18.91
N ILE A 145 -2.14 1.97 20.07
CA ILE A 145 -2.77 2.15 21.39
C ILE A 145 -3.11 3.62 21.61
N SER A 146 -2.15 4.52 21.37
CA SER A 146 -2.31 5.96 21.59
C SER A 146 -3.41 6.56 20.70
N LYS A 147 -3.46 6.16 19.42
CA LYS A 147 -4.52 6.60 18.49
C LYS A 147 -5.90 6.16 18.95
N TYR A 148 -6.02 4.92 19.41
CA TYR A 148 -7.30 4.39 19.88
C TYR A 148 -7.79 5.13 21.13
N GLU A 149 -6.91 5.30 22.13
CA GLU A 149 -7.25 6.00 23.37
C GLU A 149 -7.71 7.44 23.08
N ASN A 150 -7.01 8.15 22.19
CA ASN A 150 -7.39 9.50 21.80
C ASN A 150 -8.75 9.57 21.08
N GLN A 151 -9.06 8.59 20.22
CA GLN A 151 -10.36 8.51 19.54
C GLN A 151 -11.50 8.21 20.53
N ASP A 152 -11.30 7.27 21.45
CA ASP A 152 -12.28 6.95 22.49
C ASP A 152 -12.56 8.17 23.39
N HIS A 153 -11.52 8.89 23.80
CA HIS A 153 -11.68 10.14 24.57
C HIS A 153 -12.44 11.22 23.79
N ALA A 154 -12.16 11.40 22.50
CA ALA A 154 -12.85 12.38 21.66
C ALA A 154 -14.36 12.05 21.52
N ASN A 155 -14.69 10.78 21.30
CA ASN A 155 -16.07 10.31 21.17
C ASN A 155 -16.83 10.41 22.49
N THR A 156 -16.19 10.10 23.62
CA THR A 156 -16.83 10.22 24.94
C THR A 156 -17.10 11.68 25.31
N ASN A 157 -16.16 12.58 24.97
CA ASN A 157 -16.30 14.01 25.22
C ASN A 157 -17.37 14.68 24.36
N SER A 158 -17.55 14.25 23.10
CA SER A 158 -18.60 14.77 22.23
C SER A 158 -20.00 14.35 22.70
N LEU A 159 -20.16 13.10 23.13
CA LEU A 159 -21.40 12.60 23.72
C LEU A 159 -21.79 13.35 24.99
N ARG A 160 -20.84 13.64 25.88
CA ARG A 160 -21.10 14.39 27.13
C ARG A 160 -21.48 15.86 26.90
N LYS A 161 -21.15 16.44 25.73
CA LYS A 161 -21.50 17.83 25.39
C LYS A 161 -22.88 17.98 24.74
N GLN A 162 -23.45 16.88 24.25
CA GLN A 162 -24.74 16.88 23.53
C GLN A 162 -25.91 16.32 24.36
N GLY A 163 -25.64 15.77 25.55
CA GLY A 163 -26.66 15.42 26.55
C GLY A 163 -26.74 16.48 27.65
#